data_AF-A0A800JMU0-F1
#
_entry.id   AF-A0A800JMU0-F1
#
_cell.length_a   1.000
_cell.length_b   1.000
_cell.length_c   1.000
_cell.angle_alpha   90.00
_cell.angle_beta   90.00
_cell.angle_gamma   90.00
#
_symmetry.space_group_name_H-M   'P 1'
#
loop_
_entity.id
_entity.type
_entity.pdbx_description
1 polymer ?
#
loop_
_entity_poly.entity_id
_entity_poly.type
_entity_poly.pdbx_seq_one_letter_code
_entity_poly.pdbx_strand_id
1 'polypeptide(L)'
;MPANRVSLLAQQASRGRPMPKMKSKGAVKKRFRRTKSGKLKSNRPHRGHMHAIRSAGAKRAKRKAIITTGTWAKLLQRMMGGR
;
A
#
# COMPACT_ATOMS: atom_id res chain seq x y z
N MET A 1 -13.70 50.69 -16.65
CA MET A 1 -13.10 49.77 -15.66
C MET A 1 -13.07 48.37 -16.26
N PRO A 2 -11.94 47.84 -16.74
CA PRO A 2 -11.90 46.48 -17.25
C PRO A 2 -11.95 45.50 -16.06
N ALA A 3 -13.00 44.69 -16.01
CA ALA A 3 -13.14 43.61 -15.05
C ALA A 3 -11.91 42.69 -15.10
N ASN A 4 -11.23 42.57 -13.96
CA ASN A 4 -10.15 41.64 -13.62
C ASN A 4 -10.00 40.44 -14.57
N ARG A 5 -9.03 40.51 -15.50
CA ARG A 5 -8.57 39.36 -16.31
C ARG A 5 -8.10 38.17 -15.44
N VAL A 6 -7.77 38.42 -14.18
CA VAL A 6 -7.27 37.41 -13.23
C VAL A 6 -8.38 36.49 -12.69
N SER A 7 -9.64 36.94 -12.65
CA SER A 7 -10.74 36.14 -12.09
C SER A 7 -11.28 35.08 -13.07
N LEU A 8 -11.09 35.29 -14.37
CA LEU A 8 -11.55 34.39 -15.44
C LEU A 8 -10.68 33.13 -15.57
N LEU A 9 -9.38 33.22 -15.24
CA LEU A 9 -8.46 32.09 -15.27
C LEU A 9 -8.67 31.11 -14.10
N ALA A 10 -9.07 31.61 -12.92
CA ALA A 10 -9.34 30.80 -11.74
C ALA A 10 -10.61 29.93 -11.89
N GLN A 11 -11.59 30.40 -12.67
CA GLN A 11 -12.85 29.67 -12.90
C GLN A 11 -12.75 28.52 -13.92
N GLN A 12 -11.65 28.45 -14.69
CA GLN A 12 -11.46 27.41 -15.71
C GLN A 12 -10.80 26.13 -15.17
N ALA A 13 -10.25 26.14 -13.95
CA ALA A 13 -9.53 25.00 -13.37
C ALA A 13 -10.43 23.84 -12.88
N SER A 14 -11.75 24.04 -12.77
CA SER A 14 -12.69 23.08 -12.17
C SER A 14 -13.54 22.28 -13.17
N ARG A 15 -13.56 22.64 -14.46
CA ARG A 15 -14.51 22.10 -15.45
C ARG A 15 -14.09 20.80 -16.16
N GLY A 16 -12.96 20.17 -15.76
CA GLY A 16 -12.46 18.98 -16.46
C GLY A 16 -11.50 18.09 -15.66
N ARG A 17 -11.35 18.30 -14.35
CA ARG A 17 -10.51 17.43 -13.52
C ARG A 17 -11.36 16.27 -12.98
N PRO A 18 -11.08 15.01 -13.34
CA PRO A 18 -11.80 13.88 -12.76
C PRO A 18 -11.64 13.89 -11.24
N MET A 19 -12.74 13.67 -10.52
CA MET A 19 -12.78 13.73 -9.06
C MET A 19 -11.65 12.90 -8.43
N PRO A 20 -10.85 13.46 -7.51
CA PRO A 20 -9.75 12.75 -6.90
C PRO A 20 -10.29 11.59 -6.04
N LYS A 21 -10.22 10.37 -6.59
CA LYS A 21 -10.57 9.14 -5.89
C LYS A 21 -9.33 8.53 -5.27
N MET A 22 -9.37 8.20 -3.98
CA MET A 22 -8.33 7.45 -3.31
C MET A 22 -8.11 6.10 -4.02
N LYS A 23 -6.93 5.94 -4.61
CA LYS A 23 -6.52 4.69 -5.29
C LYS A 23 -5.76 3.79 -4.32
N SER A 24 -5.92 2.48 -4.49
CA SER A 24 -5.14 1.50 -3.75
C SER A 24 -3.75 1.34 -4.35
N LYS A 25 -2.73 1.17 -3.52
CA LYS A 25 -1.38 0.83 -3.97
C LYS A 25 -1.32 -0.66 -4.33
N GLY A 26 -1.29 -0.97 -5.62
CA GLY A 26 -1.26 -2.34 -6.14
C GLY A 26 -0.10 -3.18 -5.59
N ALA A 27 1.07 -2.57 -5.33
CA ALA A 27 2.23 -3.25 -4.75
C ALA A 27 1.94 -3.85 -3.35
N VAL A 28 1.18 -3.13 -2.53
CA VAL A 28 0.79 -3.57 -1.19
C VAL A 28 -0.24 -4.70 -1.28
N LYS A 29 -1.24 -4.53 -2.14
CA LYS A 29 -2.30 -5.53 -2.38
C LYS A 29 -1.74 -6.88 -2.88
N LYS A 30 -0.67 -6.86 -3.69
CA LYS A 30 0.00 -8.09 -4.18
C LYS A 30 0.79 -8.83 -3.09
N ARG A 31 1.31 -8.12 -2.08
CA ARG A 31 2.26 -8.64 -1.09
C ARG A 31 1.63 -9.01 0.25
N PHE A 32 0.56 -8.31 0.63
CA PHE A 32 -0.11 -8.47 1.92
C PHE A 32 -1.54 -8.99 1.74
N ARG A 33 -1.92 -10.00 2.52
CA ARG A 33 -3.30 -10.50 2.58
C ARG A 33 -3.95 -10.07 3.90
N ARG A 34 -5.17 -9.55 3.84
CA ARG A 34 -5.97 -9.25 5.04
C ARG A 34 -6.56 -10.54 5.61
N THR A 35 -6.43 -10.74 6.92
CA THR A 35 -7.19 -11.78 7.64
C THR A 35 -8.51 -11.21 8.14
N LYS A 36 -9.47 -12.08 8.48
CA LYS A 36 -10.78 -11.66 9.03
C LYS A 36 -10.64 -10.78 10.28
N SER A 37 -9.61 -11.01 11.08
CA SER A 37 -9.33 -10.25 12.32
C SER A 37 -8.58 -8.93 12.10
N GLY A 38 -8.44 -8.44 10.86
CA GLY A 38 -7.75 -7.17 10.56
C GLY A 38 -6.22 -7.22 10.66
N LYS A 39 -5.63 -8.42 10.78
CA LYS A 39 -4.17 -8.61 10.75
C LYS A 39 -3.70 -8.77 9.29
N LEU A 40 -2.43 -8.45 9.00
CA LEU A 40 -1.86 -8.62 7.67
C LEU A 40 -0.89 -9.80 7.62
N LYS A 41 -1.14 -10.72 6.69
CA LYS A 41 -0.26 -11.85 6.41
C LYS A 41 0.68 -11.51 5.26
N SER A 42 1.98 -11.69 5.46
CA SER A 42 3.02 -11.52 4.44
C SER A 42 4.04 -12.65 4.47
N ASN A 43 4.79 -12.76 3.37
CA ASN A 43 5.91 -13.69 3.27
C ASN A 43 7.19 -13.05 3.81
N ARG A 44 8.04 -13.85 4.46
CA ARG A 44 9.32 -13.41 5.04
C ARG A 44 10.30 -13.01 3.93
N PRO A 45 11.03 -11.88 4.05
CA PRO A 45 12.06 -11.50 3.09
C PRO A 45 13.26 -12.47 3.09
N HIS A 46 14.10 -12.38 2.05
CA HIS A 46 15.34 -13.15 1.90
C HIS A 46 15.15 -14.67 1.93
N ARG A 47 14.06 -15.14 1.31
CA ARG A 47 13.69 -16.56 1.22
C ARG A 47 13.88 -17.17 -0.18
N GLY A 48 14.29 -16.40 -1.19
CA GLY A 48 14.34 -16.86 -2.60
C GLY A 48 15.72 -16.95 -3.23
N HIS A 49 16.78 -16.44 -2.59
CA HIS A 49 18.14 -16.41 -3.15
C HIS A 49 19.19 -16.56 -2.03
N MET A 50 20.38 -17.09 -2.36
CA MET A 50 21.48 -17.47 -1.43
C MET A 50 21.11 -18.56 -0.41
N HIS A 51 20.75 -19.75 -0.89
CA HIS A 51 20.37 -20.87 -0.01
C HIS A 51 21.55 -21.65 0.57
N ALA A 52 22.72 -21.62 -0.09
CA ALA A 52 23.91 -22.37 0.28
C ALA A 52 24.46 -21.95 1.65
N ILE A 53 24.51 -20.64 1.93
CA ILE A 53 25.07 -20.07 3.17
C ILE A 53 24.16 -20.33 4.40
N ARG A 54 22.93 -20.85 4.20
CA ARG A 54 21.90 -20.88 5.25
C ARG A 54 21.60 -22.30 5.73
N SER A 55 21.58 -22.46 7.05
CA SER A 55 21.20 -23.71 7.71
C SER A 55 19.76 -24.14 7.37
N ALA A 56 19.49 -25.45 7.47
CA ALA A 56 18.17 -26.01 7.20
C ALA A 56 17.08 -25.44 8.13
N GLY A 57 17.42 -25.22 9.42
CA GLY A 57 16.53 -24.60 10.41
C GLY A 57 16.16 -23.16 10.03
N ALA A 58 17.15 -22.33 9.64
CA ALA A 58 16.92 -20.96 9.20
C ALA A 58 16.05 -20.91 7.93
N LYS A 59 16.25 -21.84 7.00
CA LYS A 59 15.40 -21.97 5.80
C LYS A 59 13.95 -22.29 6.17
N ARG A 60 13.70 -23.22 7.11
CA ARG A 60 12.34 -23.56 7.59
C ARG A 60 11.68 -22.37 8.30
N ALA A 61 12.40 -21.64 9.15
CA ALA A 61 11.86 -20.47 9.83
C ALA A 61 11.36 -19.38 8.85
N LYS A 62 12.05 -19.18 7.72
CA LYS A 62 11.65 -18.22 6.67
C LYS A 62 10.42 -18.64 5.86
N ARG A 63 10.01 -19.91 5.91
CA ARG A 63 8.76 -20.37 5.27
C ARG A 63 7.52 -20.01 6.09
N LYS A 64 7.67 -19.75 7.38
CA LYS A 64 6.58 -19.30 8.25
C LYS A 64 6.12 -17.90 7.83
N ALA A 65 4.80 -17.72 7.78
CA ALA A 65 4.21 -16.43 7.45
C ALA A 65 4.44 -15.41 8.57
N ILE A 66 4.64 -14.14 8.20
CA ILE A 66 4.69 -13.02 9.14
C ILE A 66 3.28 -12.49 9.29
N ILE A 67 2.86 -12.32 10.54
CA ILE A 67 1.62 -11.63 10.89
C ILE A 67 2.00 -10.25 11.39
N THR A 68 1.70 -9.23 10.59
CA THR A 68 1.92 -7.83 10.96
C THR A 68 0.70 -7.32 11.72
N THR A 69 0.93 -6.76 12.91
CA THR A 69 -0.09 -6.22 13.82
C THR A 69 0.16 -4.74 14.11
N GLY A 70 -0.79 -4.08 14.78
CA GLY A 70 -0.61 -2.72 15.29
C GLY A 70 -0.59 -1.63 14.21
N THR A 71 0.29 -0.63 14.39
CA THR A 71 0.37 0.60 13.58
C THR A 71 0.64 0.31 12.11
N TRP A 72 1.56 -0.60 11.81
CA TRP A 72 1.89 -0.99 10.44
C TRP A 72 0.72 -1.67 9.73
N ALA A 73 -0.06 -2.48 10.44
CA ALA A 73 -1.25 -3.11 9.88
C ALA A 73 -2.32 -2.05 9.52
N LYS A 74 -2.53 -1.03 10.35
CA LYS A 74 -3.48 0.07 10.08
C LYS A 74 -3.05 0.88 8.85
N LEU A 75 -1.78 1.25 8.78
CA LEU A 75 -1.22 2.03 7.66
C LEU A 75 -1.35 1.28 6.32
N LEU A 76 -0.94 0.01 6.29
CA LEU A 76 -1.00 -0.80 5.08
C LEU A 76 -2.45 -1.08 4.63
N GLN A 77 -3.40 -1.18 5.56
CA GLN A 77 -4.82 -1.32 5.23
C GLN A 77 -5.38 -0.10 4.51
N ARG A 78 -5.05 1.11 4.98
CA ARG A 78 -5.41 2.37 4.31
C ARG A 78 -4.82 2.43 2.90
N MET A 79 -3.57 1.99 2.73
CA MET A 79 -2.92 1.92 1.40
C MET A 79 -3.56 0.93 0.44
N MET A 80 -4.27 -0.09 0.93
CA MET A 80 -4.98 -1.07 0.10
C MET A 80 -6.38 -0.57 -0.32
N GLY A 81 -6.79 0.63 0.05
CA GLY A 81 -8.12 1.18 -0.24
C GLY A 81 -9.21 0.62 0.68
N GLY A 82 -8.82 0.03 1.82
CA GLY A 82 -9.74 -0.38 2.86
C GLY A 82 -9.99 0.76 3.86
N ARG A 83 -11.24 0.85 4.34
CA ARG A 83 -11.56 1.53 5.60
C ARG A 83 -10.68 0.99 6.72
#